data_AF-A0A832HCV8-F1
#
_entry.id   AF-A0A832HCV8-F1
#
_cell.length_a   1.000
_cell.length_b   1.000
_cell.length_c   1.000
_cell.angle_alpha   90.00
_cell.angle_beta   90.00
_cell.angle_gamma   90.00
#
_symmetry.space_group_name_H-M   'P 1'
#
loop_
_entity.id
_entity.type
_entity.pdbx_description
1 polymer ?
#
loop_
_entity_poly.entity_id
_entity_poly.type
_entity_poly.pdbx_seq_one_letter_code
_entity_poly.pdbx_strand_id
1 'polypeptide(L)' 'MAIFYGLLLASMILLGGSAVYALYWAAEDGQFANMDEGSKVIFDEREPEGEITDAFPGIDPKREIARKKARRLMKQATNS' A
#
# COMPACT_ATOMS: atom_id res chain seq x y z
N MET A 1 -0.03 -10.89 44.73
CA MET A 1 0.91 -10.18 43.83
C MET A 1 1.61 -11.13 42.84
N ALA A 2 2.27 -12.21 43.27
CA ALA A 2 2.94 -13.15 42.37
C ALA A 2 2.02 -13.77 41.28
N ILE A 3 0.79 -14.16 41.65
CA ILE A 3 -0.19 -14.71 40.71
C ILE A 3 -0.55 -13.70 39.62
N PHE A 4 -0.70 -12.42 39.98
CA PHE A 4 -1.01 -11.35 39.03
C PHE A 4 0.11 -11.19 38.00
N TYR A 5 1.37 -11.12 38.45
CA TYR A 5 2.52 -11.03 37.55
C TYR A 5 2.68 -12.28 36.69
N GLY A 6 2.41 -13.47 37.24
CA GLY A 6 2.41 -14.72 36.48
C GLY A 6 1.36 -14.75 35.37
N LEU A 7 0.14 -14.32 35.67
CA LEU A 7 -0.93 -14.22 34.67
C LEU A 7 -0.63 -13.18 33.60
N LEU A 8 -0.06 -12.03 33.98
CA LEU A 8 0.35 -10.99 33.05
C LEU A 8 1.46 -11.47 32.10
N LEU A 9 2.48 -12.15 32.62
CA LEU A 9 3.55 -12.70 31.80
C LEU A 9 3.02 -13.81 30.86
N ALA A 10 2.18 -14.71 31.38
CA ALA A 10 1.59 -15.77 30.59
C ALA A 10 0.72 -15.22 29.45
N SER A 11 -0.11 -14.20 29.71
CA SER A 11 -0.95 -13.61 28.67
C SER A 11 -0.12 -12.91 27.60
N MET A 12 0.95 -12.21 27.97
CA MET A 12 1.87 -11.60 27.00
C MET A 12 2.54 -12.64 26.10
N ILE A 13 3.03 -13.74 26.68
CA ILE A 13 3.67 -14.81 25.91
C ILE A 13 2.66 -15.50 24.99
N LEU A 14 1.47 -15.84 25.51
CA LEU A 14 0.46 -16.53 24.72
C LEU A 14 -0.06 -15.66 23.59
N LEU A 15 -0.47 -14.42 23.88
CA LEU A 15 -1.01 -13.51 22.86
C LEU A 15 0.08 -13.08 21.89
N GLY A 16 1.23 -12.62 22.38
CA GLY A 16 2.35 -12.20 21.53
C GLY A 16 2.89 -13.35 20.68
N GLY A 17 3.09 -14.53 21.29
CA GLY A 17 3.53 -15.73 20.58
C GLY A 17 2.51 -16.17 19.52
N SER A 18 1.22 -16.19 19.85
CA SER A 18 0.17 -16.52 18.87
C SER A 18 0.10 -15.52 17.72
N ALA A 19 0.31 -14.22 17.98
CA ALA A 19 0.29 -13.20 16.94
C ALA A 19 1.46 -13.36 15.97
N VAL A 20 2.67 -13.59 16.48
CA VAL A 20 3.86 -13.86 15.64
C VAL A 20 3.67 -15.15 14.85
N TYR A 21 3.16 -16.20 15.49
CA TYR A 21 2.91 -17.48 14.82
C TYR A 21 1.85 -17.34 13.71
N ALA A 22 0.72 -16.68 13.99
CA ALA A 22 -0.32 -16.43 13.00
C ALA A 22 0.19 -15.57 11.84
N LEU A 23 1.03 -14.58 12.11
CA LEU A 23 1.65 -13.75 11.09
C LEU A 23 2.61 -14.56 10.21
N TYR A 24 3.43 -15.42 10.80
CA TYR A 24 4.32 -16.33 10.08
C TYR A 24 3.52 -17.29 9.19
N TRP A 25 2.49 -17.91 9.74
CA TRP A 25 1.60 -18.80 8.99
C TRP A 25 0.92 -18.08 7.83
N ALA A 26 0.40 -16.86 8.04
CA ALA A 26 -0.21 -16.07 6.97
C ALA A 26 0.79 -15.71 5.86
N ALA A 27 2.05 -15.46 6.21
CA ALA A 27 3.10 -15.20 5.24
C ALA A 27 3.49 -16.46 4.43
N GLU A 28 3.59 -17.62 5.08
CA GLU A 28 3.89 -18.89 4.43
C GLU A 28 2.75 -19.36 3.51
N ASP A 29 1.50 -19.23 3.97
CA ASP A 29 0.29 -19.59 3.22
C ASP A 29 0.01 -18.62 2.05
N GLY A 30 0.81 -17.57 1.91
CA GLY A 30 0.69 -16.63 0.80
C GLY A 30 -0.49 -15.67 0.92
N GLN A 31 -1.02 -15.44 2.14
CA GLN A 31 -2.08 -14.45 2.39
C GLN A 31 -1.67 -13.02 1.98
N PHE A 32 -0.36 -12.77 1.83
CA PHE A 32 0.19 -11.51 1.32
C PHE A 32 0.65 -11.57 -0.16
N ALA A 33 0.45 -12.69 -0.87
CA ALA A 33 0.96 -12.87 -2.23
C ALA A 33 0.28 -11.94 -3.25
N ASN A 34 -1.00 -11.62 -3.05
CA ASN A 34 -1.80 -10.79 -3.95
C ASN A 34 -2.32 -9.52 -3.27
N MET A 35 -1.50 -8.85 -2.44
CA MET A 35 -1.92 -7.59 -1.81
C MET A 35 -2.32 -6.52 -2.84
N ASP A 36 -1.72 -6.56 -4.03
CA ASP A 36 -2.02 -5.68 -5.15
C ASP A 36 -3.46 -5.86 -5.66
N GLU A 37 -4.01 -7.07 -5.58
CA GLU A 37 -5.35 -7.41 -6.07
C GLU A 37 -6.44 -6.71 -5.24
N GLY A 38 -6.21 -6.53 -3.93
CA GLY A 38 -7.10 -5.76 -3.06
C GLY A 38 -7.25 -4.30 -3.49
N SER A 39 -6.19 -3.70 -4.04
CA SER A 39 -6.24 -2.33 -4.57
C SER A 39 -7.03 -2.23 -5.88
N LYS A 40 -7.25 -3.36 -6.57
CA LYS A 40 -7.94 -3.42 -7.86
C LYS A 40 -9.46 -3.56 -7.71
N VAL A 41 -9.95 -3.96 -6.53
CA VAL A 41 -11.39 -4.17 -6.25
C VAL A 41 -12.23 -2.90 -6.41
N ILE A 42 -11.62 -1.71 -6.34
CA ILE A 42 -12.33 -0.44 -6.55
C ILE A 42 -12.61 -0.14 -8.02
N PHE A 43 -11.90 -0.78 -8.95
CA PHE A 43 -12.09 -0.62 -10.39
C PHE A 43 -13.06 -1.69 -10.88
N ASP A 44 -14.04 -1.31 -11.71
CA ASP A 44 -14.89 -2.28 -12.40
C ASP A 44 -14.19 -2.84 -13.65
N GLU A 45 -14.73 -3.89 -14.26
CA GLU A 45 -14.13 -4.51 -15.47
C GLU A 45 -13.98 -3.55 -16.67
N ARG A 46 -14.59 -2.37 -16.60
CA ARG A 46 -14.61 -1.36 -17.66
C ARG A 46 -13.73 -0.17 -17.32
N GLU A 47 -13.24 -0.06 -16.09
CA GLU A 47 -12.42 1.06 -15.63
C GLU A 47 -10.92 0.73 -15.75
N PRO A 48 -10.16 1.45 -16.60
CA PRO A 48 -8.75 1.15 -16.83
C PRO A 48 -7.88 1.50 -15.61
N GLU A 49 -7.20 0.49 -15.08
CA GLU A 49 -6.19 0.68 -14.02
C GLU A 49 -5.04 1.58 -14.49
N GLY A 50 -4.78 2.67 -13.77
CA GLY A 50 -3.65 3.56 -14.03
C GLY A 50 -3.89 4.60 -15.14
N GLU A 51 -5.08 4.66 -15.74
CA GLU A 51 -5.47 5.75 -16.64
C GLU A 51 -6.35 6.78 -15.93
N ILE A 52 -6.14 8.06 -16.26
CA ILE A 52 -6.96 9.16 -15.74
C ILE A 52 -8.25 9.21 -16.56
N THR A 53 -9.36 8.77 -15.97
CA THR A 53 -10.70 8.78 -16.57
C THR A 53 -11.45 10.09 -16.33
N ASP A 54 -11.22 10.73 -15.17
CA ASP A 54 -11.83 12.02 -14.81
C ASP A 54 -10.88 13.20 -15.09
N ALA A 55 -11.36 14.18 -15.84
CA ALA A 55 -10.63 15.41 -16.15
C ALA A 55 -11.58 16.60 -16.22
N PHE A 56 -11.16 17.72 -15.61
CA PHE A 56 -11.89 18.97 -15.73
C PHE A 56 -11.98 19.41 -17.21
N PRO A 57 -13.14 19.91 -17.67
CA PRO A 57 -13.31 20.38 -19.04
C PRO A 57 -12.20 21.35 -19.47
N GLY A 58 -11.63 21.12 -20.66
CA GLY A 58 -10.55 21.94 -21.21
C GLY A 58 -9.14 21.58 -20.75
N ILE A 59 -8.98 20.59 -19.86
CA ILE A 59 -7.67 20.06 -19.46
C ILE A 59 -7.43 18.75 -20.21
N ASP A 60 -6.32 18.66 -20.95
CA ASP A 60 -5.78 17.40 -21.45
C ASP A 60 -4.73 16.88 -20.45
N PRO A 61 -5.06 15.83 -19.66
CA PRO A 61 -4.17 15.32 -18.62
C PRO A 61 -2.84 14.83 -19.18
N LYS A 62 -2.83 14.21 -20.36
CA LYS A 62 -1.61 13.66 -20.99
C LYS A 62 -0.65 14.80 -21.33
N ARG A 63 -1.18 15.88 -21.90
CA ARG A 63 -0.39 17.07 -22.27
C ARG A 63 0.15 17.80 -21.04
N GLU A 64 -0.62 17.87 -19.96
CA GLU A 64 -0.21 18.49 -18.69
C GLU A 64 0.91 17.71 -18.00
N ILE A 65 0.81 16.38 -17.96
CA ILE A 65 1.86 15.49 -17.41
C ILE A 65 3.17 15.66 -18.21
N ALA A 66 3.10 15.65 -19.54
CA ALA A 66 4.27 15.85 -20.40
C ALA A 66 4.95 17.20 -20.13
N ARG A 67 4.16 18.28 -20.00
CA ARG A 67 4.67 19.62 -19.63
C ARG A 67 5.36 19.62 -18.27
N LYS A 68 4.75 19.03 -17.24
CA LYS A 68 5.34 18.96 -15.89
C LYS A 68 6.65 18.16 -15.89
N LYS A 69 6.71 17.04 -16.61
CA LYS A 69 7.93 16.24 -16.75
C LYS A 69 9.05 17.05 -17.41
N ALA A 70 8.76 17.72 -18.53
CA ALA A 70 9.74 18.57 -19.21
C ALA A 70 10.27 19.69 -18.31
N ARG A 71 9.40 20.37 -17.55
CA ARG A 71 9.81 21.41 -16.59
C ARG A 71 10.72 20.87 -15.48
N ARG A 72 10.45 19.66 -14.96
CA ARG A 72 11.30 19.03 -13.93
C ARG A 72 12.69 18.70 -14.49
N LEU A 73 12.75 18.13 -15.70
CA LEU A 73 14.00 17.82 -16.37
C LEU A 73 14.84 19.08 -16.63
N MET A 74 14.20 20.17 -17.09
CA MET A 74 14.88 21.46 -17.28
C MET A 74 15.44 22.01 -15.96
N LYS A 75 14.68 21.95 -14.86
CA LYS A 75 15.17 22.37 -13.54
C LYS A 75 16.35 21.54 -13.05
N GLN A 76 16.33 20.23 -13.28
CA GLN A 76 17.46 19.35 -12.94
C GLN A 76 18.71 19.69 -13.75
N ALA A 77 18.58 19.89 -15.06
CA ALA A 77 19.70 20.25 -15.94
C ALA A 77 20.26 21.67 -15.69
N THR A 78 19.49 22.55 -15.06
CA THR A 78 19.92 23.92 -14.73
C THR A 78 20.60 24.02 -13.36
N ASN A 79 20.35 23.05 -12.47
CA ASN A 79 20.89 23.00 -11.10
C ASN A 79 22.07 22.03 -10.94
N SER A 80 22.59 21.48 -12.04
CA SER A 80 23.73 20.57 -12.14
C SER A 80 24.89 21.24 -12.88
#